data_AF-A0A7Y4QKU2-F1
#
_entry.id   AF-A0A7Y4QKU2-F1
#
_cell.length_a   1.000
_cell.length_b   1.000
_cell.length_c   1.000
_cell.angle_alpha   90.00
_cell.angle_beta   90.00
_cell.angle_gamma   90.00
#
_symmetry.space_group_name_H-M   'P 1'
#
loop_
_entity.id
_entity.type
_entity.pdbx_description
1 polymer ?
#
loop_
_entity_poly.entity_id
_entity_poly.type
_entity_poly.pdbx_seq_one_letter_code
_entity_poly.pdbx_strand_id
1 'polypeptide(L)' 'MPIYANPKLLDGFSAKLNARMQGKSCFNFKTCDEDLFKELEQLTVKGFAAFKNAPFMREAKPQKA' A
#
# COMPACT_ATOMS: atom_id res chain seq x y z
N MET A 1 -1.51 6.71 4.22
CA MET A 1 -1.47 5.39 3.55
C MET A 1 -2.00 5.53 2.12
N PRO A 2 -1.25 5.11 1.09
CA PRO A 2 -1.56 5.37 -0.32
C PRO A 2 -2.92 4.77 -0.78
N ILE A 3 -3.39 3.71 -0.13
CA ILE A 3 -4.72 3.11 -0.39
C ILE A 3 -5.87 4.08 -0.11
N TYR A 4 -5.74 4.98 0.87
CA TYR A 4 -6.76 6.00 1.14
C TYR A 4 -6.94 6.97 -0.04
N ALA A 5 -5.82 7.36 -0.66
CA ALA A 5 -5.82 8.30 -1.78
C ALA A 5 -6.10 7.60 -3.11
N ASN A 6 -5.78 6.32 -3.23
CA ASN A 6 -5.96 5.52 -4.43
C ASN A 6 -6.41 4.08 -4.08
N PRO A 7 -7.72 3.85 -3.89
CA PRO A 7 -8.27 2.52 -3.57
C PRO A 7 -7.96 1.45 -4.62
N LYS A 8 -7.72 1.85 -5.88
CA LYS A 8 -7.35 0.93 -6.99
C LYS A 8 -6.02 0.23 -6.76
N LEU A 9 -5.22 0.66 -5.78
CA LEU A 9 -4.01 -0.05 -5.38
C LEU A 9 -4.29 -1.47 -4.86
N LEU A 10 -5.53 -1.76 -4.45
CA LEU A 10 -5.96 -3.10 -4.04
C LEU A 10 -6.33 -4.00 -5.24
N ASP A 11 -6.44 -3.44 -6.45
CA ASP A 11 -6.80 -4.20 -7.64
C ASP A 11 -5.69 -5.22 -7.96
N GLY A 12 -6.09 -6.49 -8.07
CA GLY A 12 -5.17 -7.60 -8.36
C GLY A 12 -4.44 -8.17 -7.15
N PHE A 13 -4.73 -7.72 -5.92
CA PHE A 13 -4.28 -8.40 -4.70
C PHE A 13 -5.27 -9.50 -4.27
N SER A 14 -4.78 -10.50 -3.53
CA SER A 14 -5.58 -11.67 -3.21
C SER A 14 -6.76 -11.35 -2.28
N ALA A 15 -7.83 -12.11 -2.41
CA ALA A 15 -8.94 -12.08 -1.45
C ALA A 15 -8.47 -12.42 -0.03
N LYS A 16 -7.40 -13.21 0.11
CA LYS A 16 -6.80 -13.55 1.42
C LYS A 16 -6.14 -12.34 2.07
N LEU A 17 -5.38 -11.54 1.32
CA LEU A 17 -4.80 -10.30 1.84
C LEU A 17 -5.90 -9.29 2.19
N ASN A 18 -6.91 -9.13 1.32
CA ASN A 18 -8.03 -8.23 1.56
C ASN A 18 -8.82 -8.60 2.83
N ALA A 19 -8.97 -9.90 3.13
CA ALA A 19 -9.60 -10.37 4.36
C ALA A 19 -8.83 -9.99 5.65
N ARG A 20 -7.53 -9.66 5.54
CA ARG A 20 -6.74 -9.14 6.67
C ARG A 20 -6.93 -7.64 6.88
N MET A 21 -7.54 -6.93 5.92
CA MET A 21 -7.72 -5.49 6.00
C MET A 21 -8.87 -5.13 6.96
N GLN A 22 -8.57 -4.32 7.97
CA GLN A 22 -9.53 -3.69 8.87
C GLN A 22 -9.56 -2.18 8.65
N GLY A 23 -10.77 -1.65 8.54
CA GLY A 23 -10.96 -0.26 8.12
C GLY A 23 -10.46 -0.05 6.68
N LYS A 24 -9.74 1.04 6.46
CA LYS A 24 -9.40 1.51 5.10
C LYS A 24 -7.98 1.14 4.64
N SER A 25 -7.09 0.72 5.54
CA SER A 25 -5.71 0.36 5.19
C SER A 25 -4.92 -0.41 6.25
N CYS A 26 -5.53 -0.81 7.37
CA CYS A 26 -4.81 -1.53 8.42
C CYS A 26 -4.88 -3.02 8.11
N PHE A 27 -3.76 -3.75 8.13
CA PHE A 27 -3.75 -5.20 7.87
C PHE A 27 -3.37 -5.93 9.16
N ASN A 28 -4.26 -6.80 9.62
CA ASN A 28 -4.10 -7.50 10.89
C ASN A 28 -3.83 -8.99 10.68
N PHE A 29 -2.79 -9.48 11.34
CA PHE A 29 -2.32 -10.87 11.26
C PHE A 29 -2.27 -11.46 12.65
N LYS A 30 -2.79 -12.68 12.82
CA LYS A 30 -2.72 -13.43 14.09
C LYS A 30 -1.48 -14.31 14.19
N THR A 31 -0.90 -14.64 13.04
CA THR A 31 0.26 -15.51 12.87
C THR A 31 1.10 -14.94 11.72
N CYS A 32 2.38 -15.28 11.69
CA CYS A 32 3.21 -15.00 10.52
C CYS A 32 2.70 -15.83 9.33
N ASP A 33 2.47 -15.16 8.20
CA ASP A 33 2.06 -15.76 6.95
C ASP A 33 2.92 -15.12 5.86
N GLU A 34 3.99 -15.82 5.48
CA GLU A 34 5.03 -15.27 4.60
C GLU A 34 4.50 -14.88 3.22
N ASP A 35 3.52 -15.64 2.70
CA ASP A 35 2.94 -15.36 1.38
C ASP A 35 2.10 -14.08 1.44
N LEU A 36 1.31 -13.88 2.50
CA LEU A 36 0.57 -12.64 2.68
C LEU A 36 1.48 -11.45 2.97
N PHE A 37 2.60 -11.65 3.66
CA PHE A 37 3.59 -10.59 3.86
C PHE A 37 4.28 -10.18 2.56
N LYS A 38 4.60 -11.12 1.66
CA LYS A 38 5.09 -10.80 0.31
C LYS A 38 4.08 -10.00 -0.50
N GLU A 39 2.79 -10.35 -0.43
CA GLU A 39 1.76 -9.54 -1.09
C GLU A 39 1.64 -8.14 -0.45
N LEU A 40 1.71 -8.04 0.88
CA LEU A 40 1.68 -6.76 1.58
C LEU A 40 2.89 -5.88 1.24
N GLU A 41 4.07 -6.47 1.08
CA GLU A 41 5.28 -5.81 0.60
C GLU A 41 5.06 -5.23 -0.80
N GLN A 42 4.55 -6.05 -1.74
CA GLN A 42 4.23 -5.60 -3.10
C GLN A 42 3.23 -4.44 -3.10
N LEU A 43 2.18 -4.51 -2.26
CA LEU A 43 1.21 -3.43 -2.09
C LEU A 43 1.88 -2.15 -1.58
N THR A 44 2.81 -2.27 -0.64
CA THR A 44 3.57 -1.16 -0.09
C THR A 44 4.47 -0.52 -1.14
N VAL A 45 5.18 -1.32 -1.94
CA VAL A 45 6.02 -0.85 -3.06
C VAL A 45 5.19 -0.12 -4.12
N LYS A 46 4.07 -0.72 -4.55
CA LYS A 46 3.13 -0.08 -5.51
C LYS A 46 2.57 1.24 -4.94
N GLY A 47 2.19 1.24 -3.67
CA GLY A 47 1.67 2.42 -3.00
C GLY A 47 2.69 3.55 -2.92
N PHE A 48 3.96 3.22 -2.63
CA PHE A 48 5.05 4.19 -2.62
C PHE A 48 5.33 4.77 -4.01
N ALA A 49 5.34 3.94 -5.05
CA ALA A 49 5.50 4.39 -6.43
C ALA A 49 4.35 5.31 -6.86
N ALA A 50 3.10 4.96 -6.53
CA ALA A 50 1.93 5.80 -6.80
C ALA A 50 2.00 7.13 -6.07
N PHE A 51 2.48 7.15 -4.81
CA PHE A 51 2.69 8.36 -4.05
C PHE A 51 3.74 9.28 -4.69
N LYS A 52 4.90 8.74 -5.09
CA LYS A 52 5.94 9.50 -5.79
C LYS A 52 5.47 10.14 -7.09
N ASN A 53 4.60 9.43 -7.81
CA ASN A 53 4.06 9.89 -9.09
C ASN A 53 2.83 10.79 -8.95
N ALA A 54 2.33 11.00 -7.73
CA ALA A 54 1.15 11.80 -7.50
C ALA A 54 1.39 13.28 -7.86
N PRO A 55 0.39 13.99 -8.43
CA PRO A 55 0.55 15.39 -8.87
C PRO A 55 1.10 16.32 -7.78
N PHE A 56 0.61 16.16 -6.55
CA PHE A 56 1.03 16.97 -5.40
C PHE A 56 2.45 16.68 -4.89
N MET A 57 3.05 15.54 -5.27
CA MET A 57 4.44 15.20 -4.95
C MET A 57 5.45 15.66 -6.01
N ARG A 58 5.02 15.82 -7.26
CA ARG A 58 5.91 16.27 -8.35
C ARG A 58 6.36 17.73 -8.22
N GLU A 59 5.64 18.53 -7.43
CA GLU A 59 5.97 19.93 -7.13
C GLU A 59 6.76 20.10 -5.81
N ALA A 60 6.95 19.03 -5.04
CA ALA A 60 7.72 19.08 -3.81
C ALA A 60 9.21 19.29 -4.15
N LYS A 61 9.76 20.47 -3.82
CA LYS A 61 11.21 20.71 -3.85
C LYS A 61 11.90 19.59 -3.05
N PRO A 62 13.04 19.04 -3.53
CA PRO A 62 13.78 18.05 -2.76
C PRO A 62 14.10 18.64 -1.38
N GLN A 63 13.65 17.95 -0.33
CA GLN A 63 14.06 18.22 1.04
C GLN A 63 15.59 18.11 1.06
N LYS A 64 16.29 19.22 1.29
CA LYS A 64 17.75 19.21 1.47
C LYS A 64 18.07 18.27 2.64
N ALA A 65 18.98 17.32 2.39
CA ALA A 65 19.58 16.46 3.39
C ALA A 65 20.46 17.27 4.35
#